data_AF-A0A387G451-F1
#
_entry.id   AF-A0A387G451-F1
#
_cell.length_a   1.000
_cell.length_b   1.000
_cell.length_c   1.000
_cell.angle_alpha   90.00
_cell.angle_beta   90.00
_cell.angle_gamma   90.00
#
_symmetry.space_group_name_H-M   'P 1'
#
loop_
_entity.id
_entity.type
_entity.pdbx_description
1 polymer ?
#
loop_
_entity_poly.entity_id
_entity_poly.type
_entity_poly.pdbx_seq_one_letter_code
_entity_poly.pdbx_strand_id
1 'polypeptide(L)'
;MPWCDTHAMTQHLAEIARHVAEDAHAILIMDQAGWHMSNNLVVPENITILPLPPKSPELNPVENLWLFMRENWLSNRVFKSYDDIAAHCCDAWRKIESQPWRIMSIGRRMGKWVLINERPY
;
A
#
# COMPACT_ATOMS: atom_id res chain seq x y z
N MET A 1 13.69 6.49 9.15
CA MET A 1 12.57 7.26 9.72
C MET A 1 11.61 6.30 10.41
N PRO A 2 11.39 6.39 11.74
CA PRO A 2 10.50 5.46 12.45
C PRO A 2 9.07 5.99 12.64
N TRP A 3 8.77 7.21 12.18
CA TRP A 3 7.46 7.84 12.36
C TRP A 3 6.63 7.72 11.10
N CYS A 4 5.37 7.36 11.27
CA CYS A 4 4.37 7.58 10.26
C CYS A 4 3.75 8.95 10.55
N ASP A 5 3.95 9.91 9.65
CA ASP A 5 3.41 11.27 9.72
C ASP A 5 3.40 11.89 8.31
N THR A 6 2.90 13.11 8.18
CA THR A 6 2.81 13.81 6.89
C THR A 6 4.18 14.06 6.26
N HIS A 7 5.21 14.29 7.07
CA HIS A 7 6.57 14.51 6.56
C HIS A 7 7.13 13.21 5.98
N ALA A 8 6.99 12.10 6.70
CA ALA A 8 7.41 10.78 6.25
C ALA A 8 6.66 10.34 4.98
N MET A 9 5.35 10.59 4.92
CA MET A 9 4.57 10.30 3.71
C MET A 9 5.01 11.16 2.52
N THR A 10 5.33 12.44 2.73
CA THR A 10 5.90 13.30 1.68
C THR A 10 7.20 12.71 1.12
N GLN A 11 8.12 12.27 1.99
CA GLN A 11 9.37 11.64 1.54
C GLN A 11 9.11 10.31 0.81
N HIS A 12 8.11 9.54 1.26
CA HIS A 12 7.73 8.30 0.59
C HIS A 12 7.18 8.55 -0.81
N LEU A 13 6.31 9.54 -1.00
CA LEU A 13 5.80 9.93 -2.33
C LEU A 13 6.94 10.40 -3.25
N ALA A 14 7.90 11.16 -2.72
CA ALA A 14 9.08 11.57 -3.49
C ALA A 14 9.96 10.38 -3.90
N GLU A 15 10.03 9.33 -3.08
CA GLU A 15 10.74 8.08 -3.42
C GLU A 15 10.01 7.31 -4.53
N ILE A 16 8.68 7.18 -4.43
CA ILE A 16 7.88 6.53 -5.46
C ILE A 16 8.01 7.29 -6.78
N ALA A 17 7.89 8.62 -6.77
CA ALA A 17 7.96 9.47 -7.95
C ALA A 17 9.27 9.30 -8.73
N ARG A 18 10.40 9.06 -8.04
CA ARG A 18 11.71 8.80 -8.66
C ARG A 18 11.78 7.47 -9.40
N HIS A 19 10.86 6.54 -9.10
CA HIS A 19 10.79 5.21 -9.72
C HIS A 19 9.67 5.09 -10.77
N VAL A 20 8.85 6.14 -10.95
CA VAL A 20 7.90 6.22 -12.06
C VAL A 20 8.69 6.49 -13.35
N ALA A 21 8.41 5.75 -14.41
CA ALA A 21 9.05 5.95 -15.72
C ALA A 21 8.77 7.37 -16.27
N GLU A 22 9.70 7.90 -17.08
CA GLU A 22 9.65 9.28 -17.57
C GLU A 22 8.36 9.62 -18.35
N ASP A 23 7.79 8.64 -19.05
CA ASP A 23 6.56 8.75 -19.84
C ASP A 23 5.33 8.17 -19.14
N ALA A 24 5.40 7.92 -17.83
CA ALA A 24 4.34 7.31 -17.05
C ALA A 24 3.79 8.26 -15.96
N HIS A 25 2.54 8.00 -15.57
CA HIS A 25 1.87 8.67 -14.45
C HIS A 25 1.34 7.63 -13.47
N ALA A 26 1.69 7.75 -12.19
CA ALA A 26 1.27 6.79 -11.18
C ALA A 26 -0.07 7.20 -10.52
N ILE A 27 -0.99 6.24 -10.42
CA ILE A 27 -2.18 6.37 -9.58
C ILE A 27 -1.93 5.56 -8.31
N LEU A 28 -1.85 6.24 -7.16
CA LEU A 28 -1.61 5.62 -5.86
C LEU A 28 -2.92 5.50 -5.08
N ILE A 29 -3.32 4.26 -4.82
CA ILE A 29 -4.48 3.94 -4.00
C ILE A 29 -4.07 3.96 -2.53
N MET A 30 -4.79 4.69 -1.69
CA MET A 30 -4.52 4.75 -0.25
C MET A 30 -5.81 4.88 0.57
N ASP A 31 -5.75 4.44 1.82
CA ASP A 31 -6.79 4.77 2.80
C ASP A 31 -6.72 6.26 3.20
N GLN A 32 -7.70 6.70 3.98
CA GLN A 32 -7.80 8.10 4.41
C GLN A 32 -7.21 8.34 5.80
N ALA A 33 -6.08 7.70 6.16
CA ALA A 33 -5.34 8.07 7.37
C ALA A 33 -5.01 9.58 7.38
N GLY A 34 -4.96 10.21 8.56
CA GLY A 34 -4.84 11.67 8.68
C GLY A 34 -3.61 12.25 7.97
N TRP A 35 -2.50 11.51 7.92
CA TRP A 35 -1.27 11.91 7.23
C TRP A 35 -1.33 11.69 5.69
N HIS A 36 -2.27 10.90 5.17
CA HIS A 36 -2.53 10.71 3.73
C HIS A 36 -3.40 11.85 3.17
N MET A 37 -4.26 12.43 4.02
CA MET A 37 -5.23 13.47 3.63
C MET A 37 -4.85 14.87 4.15
N SER A 38 -3.62 15.03 4.62
CA SER A 38 -3.16 16.29 5.20
C SER A 38 -3.00 17.36 4.11
N ASN A 39 -3.46 18.59 4.38
CA ASN A 39 -3.20 19.74 3.49
C ASN A 39 -1.71 20.10 3.38
N ASN A 40 -0.87 19.58 4.28
CA ASN A 40 0.59 19.78 4.25
C ASN A 40 1.31 18.65 3.49
N LEU A 41 0.59 17.67 2.94
CA LEU A 41 1.18 16.60 2.16
C LEU A 41 1.63 17.13 0.79
N VAL A 42 2.88 16.90 0.42
CA VAL A 42 3.40 17.27 -0.90
C VAL A 42 3.29 16.07 -1.83
N VAL A 43 2.47 16.20 -2.88
CA VAL A 43 2.27 15.16 -3.89
C VAL A 43 3.06 15.55 -5.15
N PRO A 44 4.02 14.71 -5.62
CA PRO A 44 4.75 14.95 -6.86
C PRO A 44 3.82 15.01 -8.10
N GLU A 45 4.23 15.78 -9.11
CA GLU A 45 3.40 16.05 -10.31
C GLU A 45 3.04 14.78 -11.11
N ASN A 46 3.90 13.76 -11.09
CA ASN A 46 3.70 12.48 -11.78
C ASN A 46 2.92 11.44 -10.95
N ILE A 47 2.27 11.88 -9.87
CA ILE A 47 1.45 11.05 -8.99
C ILE A 47 0.06 11.66 -8.83
N THR A 48 -0.98 10.82 -8.93
CA THR A 48 -2.33 11.14 -8.45
C THR A 48 -2.72 10.20 -7.33
N ILE A 49 -3.22 10.76 -6.23
CA ILE A 49 -3.77 10.00 -5.11
C ILE A 49 -5.23 9.63 -5.41
N LEU A 50 -5.55 8.34 -5.32
CA LEU A 50 -6.91 7.82 -5.36
C LEU A 50 -7.32 7.35 -3.95
N PRO A 51 -8.02 8.18 -3.17
CA PRO A 51 -8.44 7.79 -1.83
C PRO A 51 -9.55 6.75 -1.91
N LEU A 52 -9.42 5.68 -1.12
CA LEU A 52 -10.49 4.71 -0.93
C LEU A 52 -11.62 5.31 -0.09
N PRO A 53 -12.86 4.80 -0.22
CA PRO A 53 -13.93 5.10 0.72
C PRO A 53 -13.49 4.87 2.18
N PRO A 54 -13.90 5.73 3.12
CA PRO A 54 -13.54 5.55 4.52
C PRO A 54 -13.98 4.18 5.04
N LYS A 55 -13.10 3.52 5.83
CA LYS A 55 -13.37 2.22 6.47
C LYS A 55 -13.66 1.07 5.51
N SER A 56 -13.07 1.09 4.32
CA SER A 56 -13.17 0.02 3.32
C SER A 56 -11.84 -0.75 3.11
N PRO A 57 -11.30 -1.44 4.14
CA PRO A 57 -10.07 -2.23 3.99
C PRO A 57 -10.20 -3.32 2.93
N GLU A 58 -11.41 -3.84 2.69
CA GLU A 58 -11.69 -4.81 1.65
C GLU A 58 -11.42 -4.28 0.25
N LEU A 59 -11.38 -2.97 0.03
CA LEU A 59 -11.04 -2.37 -1.26
C LEU A 59 -9.53 -2.13 -1.42
N ASN A 60 -8.73 -2.27 -0.36
CA ASN A 60 -7.29 -2.03 -0.39
C ASN A 60 -6.52 -3.33 -0.66
N PRO A 61 -5.94 -3.52 -1.87
CA PRO A 61 -5.27 -4.78 -2.22
C PRO A 61 -4.04 -5.08 -1.35
N VAL A 62 -3.44 -4.07 -0.72
CA VAL A 62 -2.29 -4.27 0.18
C VAL A 62 -2.68 -5.09 1.41
N GLU A 63 -3.94 -5.02 1.86
CA GLU A 63 -4.43 -5.80 3.01
C GLU A 63 -4.38 -7.31 2.73
N ASN A 64 -4.67 -7.72 1.49
CA ASN A 64 -4.54 -9.12 1.08
C ASN A 64 -3.07 -9.57 1.08
N LEU A 65 -2.15 -8.68 0.68
CA LEU A 65 -0.71 -8.95 0.70
C LEU A 65 -0.19 -9.12 2.14
N TRP A 66 -0.62 -8.24 3.05
CA TRP A 66 -0.30 -8.33 4.47
C TRP A 66 -0.85 -9.61 5.09
N LEU A 67 -2.12 -9.96 4.81
CA LEU A 67 -2.72 -11.20 5.26
C LEU A 67 -1.93 -12.41 4.77
N PHE A 68 -1.60 -12.47 3.48
CA PHE A 68 -0.83 -13.55 2.89
C PHE A 68 0.53 -13.73 3.60
N MET A 69 1.31 -12.66 3.76
CA MET A 69 2.61 -12.76 4.43
C MET A 69 2.49 -13.16 5.89
N ARG A 70 1.45 -12.67 6.58
CA ARG A 70 1.15 -13.05 7.97
C ARG A 70 0.84 -14.53 8.09
N GLU A 71 -0.12 -15.03 7.32
CA GLU A 71 -0.55 -16.44 7.39
C GLU A 71 0.57 -17.41 7.01
N ASN A 72 1.39 -17.06 6.03
CA ASN A 72 2.34 -18.00 5.45
C ASN A 72 3.73 -17.94 6.09
N TRP A 73 4.21 -16.76 6.49
CA TRP A 73 5.62 -16.57 6.85
C TRP A 73 5.86 -15.97 8.23
N LEU A 74 4.98 -15.06 8.68
CA LEU A 74 5.22 -14.24 9.88
C LEU A 74 4.42 -14.68 11.12
N SER A 75 3.38 -15.50 10.98
CA SER A 75 2.57 -15.99 12.11
C SER A 75 3.31 -17.01 12.99
N ASN A 76 2.83 -17.18 14.24
CA ASN A 76 3.31 -18.18 15.21
C ASN A 76 4.81 -18.11 15.52
N ARG A 77 5.36 -16.89 15.62
CA ARG A 77 6.75 -16.63 15.97
C ARG A 77 6.86 -15.85 17.28
N VAL A 78 7.95 -16.11 18.01
CA VAL A 78 8.38 -15.30 19.15
C VAL A 78 9.68 -14.62 18.75
N PHE A 79 9.73 -13.30 18.88
CA PHE A 79 10.89 -12.50 18.48
C PHE A 79 11.72 -12.10 19.69
N LYS A 80 13.05 -12.09 19.53
CA LYS A 80 13.98 -11.81 20.62
C LYS A 80 14.25 -10.32 20.84
N SER A 81 14.08 -9.52 19.78
CA SER A 81 14.32 -8.07 19.79
C SER A 81 13.55 -7.39 18.67
N TYR A 82 13.59 -6.06 18.66
CA TYR A 82 13.10 -5.26 17.53
C TYR A 82 13.83 -5.60 16.22
N ASP A 83 15.16 -5.73 16.26
CA ASP A 83 15.96 -6.05 15.07
C ASP A 83 15.59 -7.42 14.49
N ASP A 84 15.24 -8.37 15.37
CA ASP A 84 14.76 -9.70 14.96
C ASP A 84 13.40 -9.60 14.24
N ILE A 85 12.48 -8.74 14.71
CA ILE A 85 11.22 -8.45 14.02
C ILE A 85 11.50 -7.82 12.64
N ALA A 86 12.33 -6.77 12.61
CA ALA A 86 12.65 -6.05 11.38
C ALA A 86 13.30 -6.98 10.34
N ALA A 87 14.26 -7.82 10.74
CA ALA A 87 14.91 -8.79 9.88
C ALA A 87 13.90 -9.77 9.25
N HIS A 88 13.00 -10.36 10.06
CA HIS A 88 11.98 -11.27 9.56
C HIS A 88 10.99 -10.58 8.59
N CYS A 89 10.57 -9.36 8.90
CA CYS A 89 9.72 -8.57 8.00
C CYS A 89 10.44 -8.24 6.68
N CYS A 90 11.72 -7.86 6.73
CA CYS A 90 12.53 -7.62 5.53
C CYS A 90 12.70 -8.88 4.68
N ASP A 91 12.92 -10.04 5.31
CA ASP A 91 13.03 -11.32 4.60
C ASP A 91 11.71 -11.71 3.93
N ALA A 92 10.58 -11.57 4.63
CA ALA A 92 9.26 -11.77 4.06
C ALA A 92 8.99 -10.81 2.88
N TRP A 93 9.34 -9.53 3.04
CA TRP A 93 9.17 -8.52 1.99
C TRP A 93 9.98 -8.85 0.73
N ARG A 94 11.30 -9.09 0.86
CA ARG A 94 12.16 -9.49 -0.26
C ARG A 94 11.67 -10.76 -0.94
N LYS A 95 11.16 -11.71 -0.15
CA LYS A 95 10.58 -12.94 -0.68
C LYS A 95 9.34 -12.67 -1.54
N ILE A 96 8.41 -11.82 -1.12
CA ILE A 96 7.22 -11.52 -1.94
C ILE A 96 7.56 -10.64 -3.15
N GLU A 97 8.46 -9.69 -2.99
CA GLU A 97 8.94 -8.79 -4.05
C GLU A 97 9.51 -9.59 -5.24
N SER A 98 10.29 -10.65 -4.95
CA SER A 98 10.82 -11.57 -5.97
C SER A 98 9.74 -12.42 -6.71
N GLN A 99 8.46 -12.28 -6.35
CA GLN A 99 7.35 -13.05 -6.91
C GLN A 99 6.26 -12.14 -7.51
N PRO A 100 6.57 -11.38 -8.58
CA PRO A 100 5.65 -10.39 -9.18
C PRO A 100 4.31 -11.00 -9.62
N TRP A 101 4.32 -12.22 -10.17
CA TRP A 101 3.09 -12.91 -10.55
C TRP A 101 2.18 -13.23 -9.37
N ARG A 102 2.76 -13.51 -8.21
CA ARG A 102 2.00 -13.75 -6.97
C ARG A 102 1.42 -12.45 -6.43
N ILE A 103 2.18 -11.36 -6.42
CA ILE A 103 1.67 -10.01 -6.08
C ILE A 103 0.47 -9.67 -6.96
N MET A 104 0.61 -9.86 -8.28
CA MET A 104 -0.47 -9.62 -9.22
C MET A 104 -1.68 -10.51 -8.95
N SER A 105 -1.48 -11.79 -8.65
CA SER A 105 -2.58 -12.72 -8.34
C SER A 105 -3.30 -12.35 -7.04
N ILE A 106 -2.60 -11.87 -6.01
CA ILE A 106 -3.17 -11.49 -4.71
C ILE A 106 -3.92 -10.16 -4.82
N GLY A 107 -3.37 -9.20 -5.56
CA GLY A 107 -3.96 -7.87 -5.74
C GLY A 107 -5.12 -7.84 -6.74
N ARG A 108 -5.23 -8.83 -7.64
CA ARG A 108 -6.34 -8.94 -8.58
C ARG A 108 -7.60 -9.45 -7.89
N ARG A 109 -8.67 -8.66 -7.92
CA ARG A 109 -10.02 -9.13 -7.62
C ARG A 109 -10.67 -9.71 -8.88
N MET A 110 -11.10 -10.97 -8.83
CA MET A 110 -12.07 -11.51 -9.79
C MET A 110 -13.48 -11.17 -9.27
N GLY A 111 -14.06 -10.06 -9.72
CA GLY A 111 -15.42 -9.66 -9.36
C GLY A 111 -15.92 -8.48 -10.19
N LYS A 112 -17.23 -8.45 -10.50
CA LYS A 112 -17.87 -7.34 -11.21
C LYS A 112 -17.68 -6.04 -10.41
N TRP A 113 -17.21 -4.99 -11.09
CA TRP A 113 -17.27 -3.63 -10.58
C TRP A 113 -18.72 -3.31 -10.19
N VAL A 114 -18.94 -2.92 -8.94
CA VAL A 114 -20.21 -2.30 -8.54
C VAL A 114 -20.17 -0.86 -9.06
N LEU A 115 -20.94 -0.58 -10.10
CA LEU A 115 -21.18 0.79 -10.55
C LEU A 115 -22.07 1.47 -9.51
N ILE A 116 -21.49 2.26 -8.62
CA ILE A 116 -22.24 3.09 -7.68
C ILE A 116 -22.58 4.40 -8.42
N ASN A 117 -23.51 4.35 -9.36
CA ASN A 117 -24.20 5.54 -9.89
C ASN A 117 -25.38 5.15 -10.78
N GLU A 118 -26.50 4.79 -10.15
CA GLU A 118 -27.82 5.06 -10.72
C GLU A 118 -28.63 5.77 -9.63
N ARG A 119 -28.65 7.10 -9.67
CA ARG A 119 -29.69 7.86 -8.97
C ARG A 119 -30.90 7.93 -9.92
N PRO A 120 -32.11 7.53 -9.51
CA PRO A 120 -33.31 7.79 -10.29
C PRO A 120 -33.59 9.29 -10.25
N TYR A 121 -33.75 9.90 -11.42
CA TYR A 121 -34.47 11.16 -11.57
C TYR A 121 -35.96 10.91 -11.35
#